data_AF-A0A2A4SKH1-F1
#
_entry.id   AF-A0A2A4SKH1-F1
#
_cell.length_a   1.000
_cell.length_b   1.000
_cell.length_c   1.000
_cell.angle_alpha   90.00
_cell.angle_beta   90.00
_cell.angle_gamma   90.00
#
_symmetry.space_group_name_H-M   'P 1'
#
loop_
_entity.id
_entity.type
_entity.pdbx_description
1 polymer ?
#
loop_
_entity_poly.entity_id
_entity_poly.type
_entity_poly.pdbx_seq_one_letter_code
_entity_poly.pdbx_strand_id
1 'polypeptide(L)'
;MTSSLQLKLLPSKLSSLSSKNTTGAQEKQRTEQSNHRLKTTIKVPGSKPRIISSVYGKIKTIILFFPTNGAYSIYPYFEFVKELIVQMGGGGRQFLLIAESNTLSEDQSKALYILANQKGNYFCQVPIIYDSSDLAPWAQDCFLPITYNVAGKDQTYLVEPCNESSNKNVARELVHSLEEIGLANLNIQHSDSLVPFVGGNVLIGKNFTLIGLNRTNKETIKEHGENWLGKNIILLESKSTDLHLFWPECRSTSDGYCNKYEASAERQAVFHLDLFITLAGKNKEGQEILVIGEPVIGFSITDDTPFDIKELIKDVITQTTRAIEETIFHLKRELRNLSIPFKIIRNHLPLTYYDERIDHQKTRYWCWASYNNCLVEHYYDNSGLDPRVVKNVIMPSYGINSDYSSKKCAETRELYGSWTDLHIYDLQNQWLWEDLGYEVTLMRQDYNPFIRRQGSLNCLTNCIERE
;
A
#
# COMPACT_ATOMS: atom_id res chain seq x y z
N MET A 1 -23.85 25.08 -8.33
CA MET A 1 -24.07 25.49 -6.93
C MET A 1 -22.78 25.24 -6.17
N THR A 2 -21.91 26.23 -6.12
CA THR A 2 -20.60 26.17 -5.43
C THR A 2 -20.79 26.63 -4.00
N SER A 3 -21.03 25.71 -3.06
CA SER A 3 -20.95 26.03 -1.63
C SER A 3 -19.48 26.11 -1.24
N SER A 4 -18.99 27.33 -0.99
CA SER A 4 -17.66 27.57 -0.44
C SER A 4 -17.56 26.94 0.95
N LEU A 5 -16.82 25.84 1.06
CA LEU A 5 -16.31 25.37 2.35
C LEU A 5 -15.29 26.42 2.84
N GLN A 6 -15.76 27.32 3.70
CA GLN A 6 -14.88 28.21 4.45
C GLN A 6 -14.07 27.36 5.44
N LEU A 7 -12.75 27.56 5.44
CA LEU A 7 -11.85 27.03 6.47
C LEU A 7 -12.40 27.41 7.86
N LYS A 8 -12.96 26.44 8.59
CA LYS A 8 -13.07 26.55 10.05
C LYS A 8 -11.76 26.07 10.64
N LEU A 9 -10.87 27.00 10.95
CA LEU A 9 -9.73 26.74 11.84
C LEU A 9 -10.30 26.36 13.21
N LEU A 10 -10.09 25.11 13.63
CA LEU A 10 -10.55 24.61 14.93
C LEU A 10 -9.70 25.20 16.06
N PRO A 11 -10.30 25.61 17.20
CA PRO A 11 -9.56 26.15 18.33
C PRO A 11 -8.76 25.07 19.06
N SER A 12 -7.48 25.36 19.33
CA SER A 12 -6.53 24.52 20.07
C SER A 12 -6.85 24.49 21.58
N LYS A 13 -7.74 23.62 22.04
CA LYS A 13 -7.89 23.31 23.48
C LYS A 13 -8.28 21.86 23.72
N LEU A 14 -7.28 20.99 23.86
CA LEU A 14 -7.41 19.68 24.50
C LEU A 14 -6.13 19.41 25.29
N SER A 15 -6.23 19.38 26.62
CA SER A 15 -5.14 18.94 27.50
C SER A 15 -5.68 18.09 28.64
N SER A 16 -4.95 17.00 28.90
CA SER A 16 -4.90 16.12 30.07
C SER A 16 -6.06 15.14 30.32
N LEU A 17 -5.89 13.90 29.86
CA LEU A 17 -6.44 12.69 30.47
C LEU A 17 -5.27 11.75 30.78
N SER A 18 -5.08 11.40 32.06
CA SER A 18 -4.02 10.49 32.51
C SER A 18 -4.54 9.05 32.63
N SER A 19 -3.79 8.11 32.07
CA SER A 19 -4.09 6.68 32.09
C SER A 19 -3.72 6.04 33.43
N LYS A 20 -4.68 5.34 34.06
CA LYS A 20 -4.45 4.45 35.21
C LYS A 20 -4.23 3.02 34.73
N ASN A 21 -3.18 2.38 35.22
CA ASN A 21 -2.87 0.96 34.98
C ASN A 21 -3.87 0.04 35.71
N THR A 22 -4.38 -0.99 35.03
CA THR A 22 -5.19 -2.07 35.61
C THR A 22 -4.61 -3.45 35.34
N THR A 23 -4.68 -4.31 36.35
CA THR A 23 -4.01 -5.62 36.49
C THR A 23 -4.91 -6.82 36.12
N GLY A 24 -4.31 -7.86 35.54
CA GLY A 24 -4.56 -9.32 35.69
C GLY A 24 -5.96 -9.94 35.53
N ALA A 25 -7.02 -9.39 36.11
CA ALA A 25 -8.37 -9.96 36.07
C ALA A 25 -9.12 -9.63 34.76
N GLN A 26 -8.64 -8.65 33.99
CA GLN A 26 -9.24 -8.24 32.72
C GLN A 26 -8.98 -9.22 31.57
N GLU A 27 -8.00 -10.12 31.68
CA GLU A 27 -7.60 -10.99 30.58
C GLU A 27 -8.61 -12.12 30.33
N LYS A 28 -9.22 -12.66 31.40
CA LYS A 28 -10.28 -13.69 31.30
C LYS A 28 -11.62 -13.11 30.84
N GLN A 29 -11.94 -11.89 31.26
CA GLN A 29 -13.12 -11.15 30.78
C GLN A 29 -12.97 -10.68 29.32
N ARG A 30 -11.75 -10.39 28.86
CA ARG A 30 -11.45 -10.09 27.46
C ARG A 30 -11.73 -11.26 26.53
N THR A 31 -11.45 -12.50 26.94
CA THR A 31 -11.70 -13.68 26.09
C THR A 31 -13.20 -13.98 25.93
N GLU A 32 -14.01 -13.80 26.98
CA GLU A 32 -15.46 -13.97 26.90
C GLU A 32 -16.17 -12.80 26.19
N GLN A 33 -15.72 -11.55 26.39
CA GLN A 33 -16.21 -10.39 25.62
C GLN A 33 -15.78 -10.43 24.15
N SER A 34 -14.60 -10.98 23.84
CA SER A 34 -14.14 -11.26 22.48
C SER A 34 -15.14 -12.19 21.77
N ASN A 35 -15.52 -13.30 22.41
CA ASN A 35 -16.49 -14.24 21.82
C ASN A 35 -17.90 -13.66 21.65
N HIS A 36 -18.29 -12.67 22.46
CA HIS A 36 -19.59 -12.00 22.29
C HIS A 36 -19.57 -10.87 21.24
N ARG A 37 -18.42 -10.21 21.02
CA ARG A 37 -18.22 -9.18 19.99
C ARG A 37 -18.15 -9.73 18.56
N LEU A 38 -17.77 -10.99 18.37
CA LEU A 38 -17.60 -11.61 17.03
C LEU A 38 -18.92 -11.85 16.24
N LYS A 39 -20.08 -11.29 16.66
CA LYS A 39 -21.39 -11.55 16.01
C LYS A 39 -21.96 -10.42 15.16
N THR A 40 -21.36 -9.23 15.12
CA THR A 40 -21.86 -8.15 14.28
C THR A 40 -21.28 -8.24 12.88
N THR A 41 -21.67 -9.26 12.12
CA THR A 41 -21.56 -9.17 10.65
C THR A 41 -22.45 -8.02 10.20
N ILE A 42 -21.92 -7.08 9.43
CA ILE A 42 -22.77 -6.11 8.73
C ILE A 42 -23.69 -6.89 7.81
N LYS A 43 -24.94 -7.06 8.23
CA LYS A 43 -26.02 -7.55 7.39
C LYS A 43 -26.84 -6.33 7.01
N VAL A 44 -26.49 -5.68 5.91
CA VAL A 44 -27.41 -4.75 5.24
C VAL A 44 -28.35 -5.61 4.40
N PRO A 45 -29.62 -5.84 4.83
CA PRO A 45 -30.49 -6.80 4.16
C PRO A 45 -30.71 -6.41 2.70
N GLY A 46 -30.52 -7.36 1.78
CA GLY A 46 -30.79 -7.18 0.36
C GLY A 46 -29.71 -6.46 -0.46
N SER A 47 -28.65 -5.94 0.16
CA SER A 47 -27.54 -5.31 -0.58
C SER A 47 -26.33 -6.23 -0.69
N LYS A 48 -25.64 -6.20 -1.83
CA LYS A 48 -24.36 -6.90 -2.01
C LYS A 48 -23.22 -5.90 -1.75
N PRO A 49 -22.15 -6.31 -1.06
CA PRO A 49 -20.96 -5.47 -0.93
C PRO A 49 -20.38 -5.18 -2.32
N ARG A 50 -20.01 -3.92 -2.54
CA ARG A 50 -19.21 -3.46 -3.67
C ARG A 50 -17.86 -3.02 -3.14
N ILE A 51 -16.82 -3.76 -3.50
CA ILE A 51 -15.47 -3.45 -3.06
C ILE A 51 -14.85 -2.52 -4.09
N ILE A 52 -14.05 -1.57 -3.62
CA ILE A 52 -13.38 -0.62 -4.51
C ILE A 52 -12.34 -1.37 -5.34
N SER A 53 -12.47 -1.33 -6.67
CA SER A 53 -11.52 -2.00 -7.55
C SER A 53 -10.11 -1.42 -7.39
N SER A 54 -9.09 -2.26 -7.56
CA SER A 54 -7.68 -1.80 -7.61
C SER A 54 -7.34 -1.07 -8.91
N VAL A 55 -8.18 -1.16 -9.95
CA VAL A 55 -7.87 -0.61 -11.28
C VAL A 55 -9.04 0.08 -11.98
N TYR A 56 -10.27 -0.42 -11.83
CA TYR A 56 -11.41 0.08 -12.59
C TYR A 56 -12.02 1.33 -11.95
N GLY A 57 -12.27 2.33 -12.79
CA GLY A 57 -12.81 3.62 -12.36
C GLY A 57 -11.71 4.63 -12.06
N LYS A 58 -12.05 5.90 -12.26
CA LYS A 58 -11.18 7.03 -11.89
C LYS A 58 -11.14 7.14 -10.37
N ILE A 59 -9.96 7.33 -9.80
CA ILE A 59 -9.81 7.52 -8.36
C ILE A 59 -10.43 8.86 -7.97
N LYS A 60 -11.39 8.82 -7.05
CA LYS A 60 -12.07 10.00 -6.51
C LYS A 60 -11.51 10.41 -5.16
N THR A 61 -11.37 9.47 -4.24
CA THR A 61 -11.01 9.78 -2.85
C THR A 61 -9.87 8.90 -2.38
N ILE A 62 -8.79 9.53 -1.91
CA ILE A 62 -7.60 8.88 -1.36
C ILE A 62 -7.41 9.30 0.10
N ILE A 63 -7.13 8.31 0.93
CA ILE A 63 -6.65 8.50 2.29
C ILE A 63 -5.12 8.34 2.33
N LEU A 64 -4.46 9.22 3.08
CA LEU A 64 -3.02 9.24 3.34
C LEU A 64 -2.78 9.37 4.83
N PHE A 65 -1.73 8.74 5.37
CA PHE A 65 -1.37 8.82 6.79
C PHE A 65 -0.04 9.55 6.94
N PHE A 66 -0.07 10.72 7.57
CA PHE A 66 1.14 11.46 7.88
C PHE A 66 1.81 10.85 9.12
N PRO A 67 3.01 10.26 8.98
CA PRO A 67 3.61 9.53 10.08
C PRO A 67 4.06 10.46 11.20
N THR A 68 3.88 10.02 12.45
CA THR A 68 4.23 10.79 13.66
C THR A 68 5.46 10.25 14.38
N ASN A 69 5.77 8.97 14.15
CA ASN A 69 6.90 8.30 14.75
C ASN A 69 8.23 8.80 14.14
N GLY A 70 9.18 9.15 15.00
CA GLY A 70 10.53 9.60 14.61
C GLY A 70 11.29 8.60 13.72
N ALA A 71 10.96 7.31 13.76
CA ALA A 71 11.48 6.30 12.84
C ALA A 71 11.16 6.59 11.36
N TYR A 72 10.16 7.44 11.11
CA TYR A 72 9.75 7.90 9.79
C TYR A 72 10.14 9.36 9.49
N SER A 73 10.78 10.05 10.43
CA SER A 73 11.21 11.46 10.25
C SER A 73 12.25 11.64 9.14
N ILE A 74 12.96 10.58 8.79
CA ILE A 74 13.92 10.56 7.67
C ILE A 74 13.24 10.56 6.30
N TYR A 75 11.94 10.28 6.24
CA TYR A 75 11.20 10.21 4.98
C TYR A 75 10.71 11.58 4.57
N PRO A 76 10.88 11.99 3.30
CA PRO A 76 10.35 13.24 2.78
C PRO A 76 8.83 13.14 2.52
N TYR A 77 8.05 12.64 3.50
CA TYR A 77 6.64 12.30 3.33
C TYR A 77 5.79 13.52 2.92
N PHE A 78 6.10 14.70 3.46
CA PHE A 78 5.44 15.95 3.05
C PHE A 78 5.64 16.26 1.55
N GLU A 79 6.86 16.06 1.04
CA GLU A 79 7.16 16.27 -0.39
C GLU A 79 6.51 15.20 -1.27
N PHE A 80 6.42 13.96 -0.78
CA PHE A 80 5.62 12.91 -1.40
C PHE A 80 4.15 13.32 -1.55
N VAL A 81 3.49 13.78 -0.48
CA VAL A 81 2.08 14.20 -0.53
C VAL A 81 1.88 15.37 -1.50
N LYS A 82 2.78 16.36 -1.48
CA LYS A 82 2.75 17.48 -2.44
C LYS A 82 2.82 16.98 -3.88
N GLU A 83 3.78 16.11 -4.17
CA GLU A 83 3.94 15.57 -5.51
C GLU A 83 2.71 14.77 -5.94
N LEU A 84 2.18 13.90 -5.06
CA LEU A 84 1.01 13.09 -5.38
C LEU A 84 -0.19 13.97 -5.77
N ILE A 85 -0.45 15.05 -5.01
CA ILE A 85 -1.51 16.03 -5.33
C ILE A 85 -1.30 16.67 -6.70
N VAL A 86 -0.05 17.01 -7.04
CA VAL A 86 0.30 17.63 -8.33
C VAL A 86 0.09 16.66 -9.49
N GLN A 87 0.58 15.43 -9.34
CA GLN A 87 0.54 14.39 -10.38
C GLN A 87 -0.87 13.85 -10.58
N MET A 88 -1.68 13.78 -9.52
CA MET A 88 -3.10 13.46 -9.58
C MET A 88 -3.98 14.69 -9.84
N GLY A 89 -3.39 15.78 -10.32
CA GLY A 89 -4.09 17.02 -10.63
C GLY A 89 -5.23 16.81 -11.62
N GLY A 90 -6.25 17.66 -11.49
CA GLY A 90 -7.45 17.66 -12.31
C GLY A 90 -8.50 16.65 -11.84
N GLY A 91 -9.77 16.94 -12.14
CA GLY A 91 -10.83 15.96 -11.99
C GLY A 91 -11.51 15.89 -10.62
N GLY A 92 -11.31 16.86 -9.72
CA GLY A 92 -12.11 16.99 -8.50
C GLY A 92 -11.84 15.91 -7.46
N ARG A 93 -10.60 15.38 -7.40
CA ARG A 93 -10.24 14.32 -6.45
C ARG A 93 -10.17 14.86 -5.03
N GLN A 94 -10.52 14.05 -4.04
CA GLN A 94 -10.43 14.37 -2.62
C GLN A 94 -9.26 13.64 -1.96
N PHE A 95 -8.40 14.41 -1.30
CA PHE A 95 -7.30 13.92 -0.48
C PHE A 95 -7.66 14.11 1.00
N LEU A 96 -7.71 13.00 1.73
CA LEU A 96 -7.90 12.98 3.18
C LEU A 96 -6.56 12.62 3.83
N LEU A 97 -5.86 13.62 4.38
CA LEU A 97 -4.60 13.41 5.08
C LEU A 97 -4.85 13.28 6.58
N ILE A 98 -4.70 12.07 7.09
CA ILE A 98 -4.78 11.78 8.52
C ILE A 98 -3.45 12.13 9.17
N ALA A 99 -3.48 12.96 10.21
CA ALA A 99 -2.29 13.32 10.97
C ALA A 99 -2.66 13.55 12.43
N GLU A 100 -1.75 13.27 13.37
CA GLU A 100 -1.95 13.73 14.74
C GLU A 100 -1.92 15.27 14.77
N SER A 101 -2.70 15.81 15.72
CA SER A 101 -2.71 17.24 16.01
C SER A 101 -1.28 17.70 16.30
N ASN A 102 -0.76 18.65 15.51
CA ASN A 102 0.58 19.24 15.56
C ASN A 102 1.71 18.55 14.76
N THR A 103 1.46 17.45 14.04
CA THR A 103 2.53 16.82 13.23
C THR A 103 2.89 17.68 12.01
N LEU A 104 1.87 18.29 11.41
CA LEU A 104 2.03 19.27 10.34
C LEU A 104 1.95 20.68 10.91
N SER A 105 2.86 21.55 10.49
CA SER A 105 2.72 22.98 10.77
C SER A 105 1.51 23.55 10.04
N GLU A 106 0.94 24.64 10.58
CA GLU A 106 -0.18 25.33 9.93
C GLU A 106 0.16 25.77 8.50
N ASP A 107 1.42 26.18 8.26
CA ASP A 107 1.90 26.56 6.94
C ASP A 107 1.99 25.38 5.97
N GLN A 108 2.45 24.21 6.45
CA GLN A 108 2.47 22.99 5.65
C GLN A 108 1.05 22.56 5.24
N SER A 109 0.12 22.56 6.19
CA SER A 109 -1.29 22.23 5.91
C SER A 109 -1.94 23.21 4.94
N LYS A 110 -1.70 24.52 5.11
CA LYS A 110 -2.16 25.56 4.18
C LYS A 110 -1.55 25.38 2.79
N ALA A 111 -0.26 25.05 2.70
CA ALA A 111 0.41 24.82 1.43
C ALA A 111 -0.22 23.66 0.65
N LEU A 112 -0.50 22.54 1.31
CA LEU A 112 -1.19 21.39 0.69
C LEU A 112 -2.61 21.75 0.23
N TYR A 113 -3.36 22.48 1.05
CA TYR A 113 -4.70 22.94 0.69
C TYR A 113 -4.70 23.84 -0.56
N ILE A 114 -3.82 24.85 -0.59
CA ILE A 114 -3.68 25.75 -1.74
C ILE A 114 -3.28 24.96 -2.99
N LEU A 115 -2.31 24.06 -2.86
CA LEU A 115 -1.81 23.24 -3.96
C LEU A 115 -2.91 22.35 -4.54
N ALA A 116 -3.69 21.67 -3.70
CA ALA A 116 -4.80 20.83 -4.15
C ALA A 116 -5.85 21.65 -4.92
N ASN A 117 -6.27 22.79 -4.38
CA ASN A 117 -7.23 23.66 -5.04
C ASN A 117 -6.72 24.19 -6.39
N GLN A 118 -5.44 24.61 -6.47
CA GLN A 118 -4.80 25.03 -7.72
C GLN A 118 -4.80 23.92 -8.78
N LYS A 119 -4.75 22.67 -8.34
CA LYS A 119 -4.83 21.49 -9.19
C LYS A 119 -6.26 21.00 -9.41
N GLY A 120 -7.28 21.73 -8.97
CA GLY A 120 -8.69 21.34 -9.14
C GLY A 120 -9.09 20.11 -8.31
N ASN A 121 -8.40 19.89 -7.19
CA ASN A 121 -8.64 18.84 -6.21
C ASN A 121 -9.09 19.45 -4.88
N TYR A 122 -9.66 18.61 -4.02
CA TYR A 122 -10.03 18.93 -2.65
C TYR A 122 -9.02 18.31 -1.69
N PHE A 123 -8.66 19.04 -0.65
CA PHE A 123 -7.77 18.56 0.40
C PHE A 123 -8.39 18.83 1.76
N CYS A 124 -8.34 17.81 2.62
CA CYS A 124 -8.73 17.90 4.02
C CYS A 124 -7.69 17.20 4.88
N GLN A 125 -7.16 17.92 5.86
CA GLN A 125 -6.44 17.30 6.96
C GLN A 125 -7.45 16.84 8.01
N VAL A 126 -7.41 15.56 8.34
CA VAL A 126 -8.27 14.96 9.37
C VAL A 126 -7.41 14.77 10.62
N PRO A 127 -7.60 15.59 11.67
CA PRO A 127 -6.87 15.40 12.91
C PRO A 127 -7.36 14.12 13.58
N ILE A 128 -6.43 13.24 13.96
CA ILE A 128 -6.76 12.13 14.87
C ILE A 128 -6.27 12.45 16.27
N ILE A 129 -7.12 12.16 17.24
CA ILE A 129 -6.79 12.18 18.67
C ILE A 129 -6.46 10.73 19.03
N TYR A 130 -5.39 10.22 18.45
CA TYR A 130 -4.91 8.87 18.72
C TYR A 130 -3.61 8.98 19.50
N ASP A 131 -3.58 8.39 20.70
CA ASP A 131 -2.36 8.21 21.49
C ASP A 131 -1.56 7.06 20.90
N SER A 132 -1.18 7.17 19.63
CA SER A 132 -0.31 6.20 19.00
C SER A 132 0.99 6.88 18.66
N SER A 133 2.02 6.57 19.45
CA SER A 133 3.40 6.72 19.04
C SER A 133 3.77 6.05 17.70
N ASP A 134 2.82 5.47 16.96
CA ASP A 134 3.02 4.45 15.93
C ASP A 134 2.11 4.60 14.70
N LEU A 135 1.54 5.79 14.40
CA LEU A 135 0.88 5.98 13.11
C LEU A 135 1.91 5.86 11.99
N ALA A 136 1.94 4.68 11.35
CA ALA A 136 2.79 4.40 10.22
C ALA A 136 2.15 4.94 8.93
N PRO A 137 2.94 5.23 7.88
CA PRO A 137 2.41 5.83 6.66
C PRO A 137 1.62 4.84 5.77
N TRP A 138 1.45 3.58 6.20
CA TRP A 138 0.92 2.46 5.41
C TRP A 138 -0.61 2.46 5.35
N ALA A 139 -1.20 3.51 4.80
CA ALA A 139 -2.66 3.67 4.75
C ALA A 139 -3.38 2.48 4.08
N GLN A 140 -2.75 1.84 3.08
CA GLN A 140 -3.31 0.69 2.38
C GLN A 140 -3.58 -0.49 3.32
N ASP A 141 -2.78 -0.65 4.36
CA ASP A 141 -2.80 -1.86 5.20
C ASP A 141 -3.79 -1.78 6.37
N CYS A 142 -4.31 -0.59 6.67
CA CYS A 142 -5.10 -0.35 7.87
C CYS A 142 -6.55 -0.85 7.76
N PHE A 143 -7.16 -0.74 6.59
CA PHE A 143 -8.54 -1.15 6.36
C PHE A 143 -8.84 -1.36 4.88
N LEU A 144 -9.90 -2.12 4.60
CA LEU A 144 -10.44 -2.30 3.25
C LEU A 144 -11.74 -1.50 3.09
N PRO A 145 -11.83 -0.56 2.14
CA PRO A 145 -13.08 0.15 1.86
C PRO A 145 -14.08 -0.75 1.10
N ILE A 146 -15.29 -0.87 1.65
CA ILE A 146 -16.41 -1.61 1.06
C ILE A 146 -17.64 -0.71 1.04
N THR A 147 -18.28 -0.60 -0.11
CA THR A 147 -19.50 0.17 -0.28
C THR A 147 -20.73 -0.73 -0.28
N TYR A 148 -21.78 -0.34 0.43
CA TYR A 148 -23.12 -0.95 0.35
C TYR A 148 -24.12 0.09 -0.14
N ASN A 149 -25.11 -0.36 -0.91
CA ASN A 149 -26.26 0.48 -1.20
C ASN A 149 -27.28 0.34 -0.06
N VAL A 150 -27.39 1.37 0.77
CA VAL A 150 -28.30 1.46 1.91
C VAL A 150 -29.40 2.46 1.57
N ALA A 151 -30.64 1.97 1.40
CA ALA A 151 -31.79 2.80 1.07
C ALA A 151 -31.58 3.71 -0.16
N GLY A 152 -30.95 3.18 -1.22
CA GLY A 152 -30.71 3.93 -2.46
C GLY A 152 -29.49 4.84 -2.44
N LYS A 153 -28.72 4.88 -1.34
CA LYS A 153 -27.48 5.64 -1.23
C LYS A 153 -26.30 4.72 -1.00
N ASP A 154 -25.18 5.06 -1.62
CA ASP A 154 -23.93 4.35 -1.39
C ASP A 154 -23.32 4.81 -0.05
N GLN A 155 -23.03 3.83 0.80
CA GLN A 155 -22.43 3.98 2.11
C GLN A 155 -21.12 3.21 2.12
N THR A 156 -20.00 3.89 2.39
CA THR A 156 -18.68 3.27 2.47
C THR A 156 -18.37 2.87 3.90
N TYR A 157 -17.88 1.65 4.08
CA TYR A 157 -17.41 1.10 5.33
C TYR A 157 -15.91 0.85 5.24
N LEU A 158 -15.16 1.37 6.20
CA LEU A 158 -13.75 1.08 6.39
C LEU A 158 -13.65 -0.17 7.27
N VAL A 159 -13.33 -1.28 6.65
CA VAL A 159 -13.35 -2.59 7.30
C VAL A 159 -11.97 -2.93 7.83
N GLU A 160 -11.82 -2.94 9.16
CA GLU A 160 -10.56 -3.31 9.81
C GLU A 160 -10.38 -4.83 9.84
N PRO A 161 -9.15 -5.32 9.63
CA PRO A 161 -8.88 -6.74 9.66
C PRO A 161 -8.87 -7.30 11.08
N CYS A 162 -9.31 -8.56 11.22
CA CYS A 162 -9.23 -9.27 12.48
C CYS A 162 -7.75 -9.54 12.83
N ASN A 163 -7.33 -9.21 14.06
CA ASN A 163 -6.06 -9.59 14.69
C ASN A 163 -4.76 -8.85 14.31
N GLU A 164 -4.76 -7.88 13.40
CA GLU A 164 -3.54 -7.06 13.19
C GLU A 164 -3.39 -6.03 14.32
N SER A 165 -2.32 -6.11 15.11
CA SER A 165 -2.15 -5.31 16.34
C SER A 165 -1.73 -3.87 16.09
N SER A 166 -1.00 -3.60 15.00
CA SER A 166 -0.40 -2.29 14.73
C SER A 166 -1.40 -1.22 14.28
N ASN A 167 -2.55 -1.60 13.73
CA ASN A 167 -3.50 -0.67 13.10
C ASN A 167 -4.92 -0.75 13.68
N LYS A 168 -5.11 -1.38 14.85
CA LYS A 168 -6.45 -1.50 15.45
C LYS A 168 -7.04 -0.13 15.74
N ASN A 169 -8.33 0.03 15.48
CA ASN A 169 -9.13 1.21 15.73
C ASN A 169 -8.82 2.42 14.83
N VAL A 170 -7.83 2.39 13.94
CA VAL A 170 -7.50 3.56 13.11
C VAL A 170 -8.70 3.98 12.24
N ALA A 171 -9.43 3.03 11.66
CA ALA A 171 -10.63 3.33 10.89
C ALA A 171 -11.76 3.88 11.77
N ARG A 172 -11.91 3.36 13.00
CA ARG A 172 -12.90 3.86 13.97
C ARG A 172 -12.61 5.30 14.37
N GLU A 173 -11.36 5.59 14.74
CA GLU A 173 -10.93 6.94 15.12
C GLU A 173 -11.04 7.90 13.93
N LEU A 174 -10.71 7.46 12.72
CA LEU A 174 -10.92 8.24 11.50
C LEU A 174 -12.41 8.61 11.31
N VAL A 175 -13.32 7.65 11.43
CA VAL A 175 -14.77 7.92 11.27
C VAL A 175 -15.24 8.92 12.31
N HIS A 176 -14.81 8.77 13.57
CA HIS A 176 -15.11 9.73 14.63
C HIS A 176 -14.57 11.14 14.30
N SER A 177 -13.30 11.24 13.91
CA SER A 177 -12.68 12.51 13.50
C SER A 177 -13.41 13.17 12.33
N LEU A 178 -13.85 12.39 11.34
CA LEU A 178 -14.63 12.91 10.19
C LEU A 178 -15.98 13.50 10.65
N GLU A 179 -16.66 12.88 11.60
CA GLU A 179 -17.90 13.40 12.18
C GLU A 179 -17.64 14.71 12.94
N GLU A 180 -16.59 14.77 13.77
CA GLU A 180 -16.23 15.95 14.56
C GLU A 180 -15.92 17.18 13.68
N ILE A 181 -15.22 16.99 12.55
CA ILE A 181 -14.90 18.08 11.62
C ILE A 181 -16.03 18.40 10.64
N GLY A 182 -17.21 17.78 10.80
CA GLY A 182 -18.39 18.05 9.99
C GLY A 182 -18.36 17.45 8.59
N LEU A 183 -17.57 16.40 8.37
CA LEU A 183 -17.50 15.62 7.13
C LEU A 183 -18.31 14.32 7.18
N ALA A 184 -19.30 14.23 8.08
CA ALA A 184 -20.25 13.11 8.15
C ALA A 184 -21.01 12.86 6.83
N ASN A 185 -21.08 13.87 5.95
CA ASN A 185 -21.69 13.77 4.63
C ASN A 185 -20.91 12.87 3.65
N LEU A 186 -19.68 12.46 3.98
CA LEU A 186 -18.93 11.49 3.19
C LEU A 186 -19.51 10.07 3.29
N ASN A 187 -20.49 9.83 4.16
CA ASN A 187 -21.12 8.52 4.37
C ASN A 187 -20.07 7.42 4.57
N ILE A 188 -19.09 7.70 5.44
CA ILE A 188 -18.06 6.73 5.84
C ILE A 188 -18.46 6.18 7.21
N GLN A 189 -18.35 4.87 7.38
CA GLN A 189 -18.60 4.14 8.62
C GLN A 189 -17.45 3.18 8.89
N HIS A 190 -17.35 2.66 10.11
CA HIS A 190 -16.37 1.64 10.49
C HIS A 190 -17.05 0.27 10.62
N SER A 191 -16.28 -0.79 10.35
CA SER A 191 -16.65 -2.14 10.74
C SER A 191 -15.43 -2.96 11.12
N ASP A 192 -15.61 -3.86 12.06
CA ASP A 192 -14.65 -4.94 12.29
C ASP A 192 -14.97 -6.12 11.36
N SER A 193 -13.94 -6.69 10.72
CA SER A 193 -14.06 -7.95 10.00
C SER A 193 -13.72 -9.14 10.91
N LEU A 194 -14.29 -10.30 10.58
CA LEU A 194 -13.81 -11.59 11.06
C LEU A 194 -12.66 -12.13 10.20
N VAL A 195 -12.40 -11.52 9.04
CA VAL A 195 -11.39 -11.98 8.09
C VAL A 195 -10.05 -11.30 8.40
N PRO A 196 -8.97 -12.06 8.62
CA PRO A 196 -7.64 -11.50 8.85
C PRO A 196 -6.98 -11.19 7.49
N PHE A 197 -7.23 -10.02 6.91
CA PHE A 197 -6.53 -9.58 5.68
C PHE A 197 -5.61 -8.39 5.95
N VAL A 198 -4.73 -8.08 5.00
CA VAL A 198 -3.99 -6.81 4.98
C VAL A 198 -4.25 -6.20 3.63
N GLY A 199 -4.54 -4.89 3.56
CA GLY A 199 -5.00 -4.29 2.31
C GLY A 199 -3.98 -4.38 1.16
N GLY A 200 -2.66 -4.33 1.43
CA GLY A 200 -1.63 -4.59 0.41
C GLY A 200 -1.65 -6.03 -0.14
N ASN A 201 -2.31 -6.94 0.57
CA ASN A 201 -2.53 -8.34 0.19
C ASN A 201 -3.88 -8.61 -0.49
N VAL A 202 -4.65 -7.57 -0.84
CA VAL A 202 -5.94 -7.71 -1.51
C VAL A 202 -5.94 -6.90 -2.81
N LEU A 203 -6.12 -7.58 -3.95
CA LEU A 203 -6.26 -6.93 -5.26
C LEU A 203 -7.63 -7.26 -5.87
N ILE A 204 -8.39 -6.24 -6.24
CA ILE A 204 -9.80 -6.36 -6.65
C ILE A 204 -9.94 -6.07 -8.14
N GLY A 205 -10.15 -7.12 -8.91
CA GLY A 205 -10.52 -7.06 -10.32
C GLY A 205 -12.02 -6.78 -10.50
N LYS A 206 -12.50 -6.85 -11.75
CA LYS A 206 -13.92 -6.61 -12.03
C LYS A 206 -14.84 -7.69 -11.46
N ASN A 207 -14.39 -8.94 -11.54
CA ASN A 207 -15.19 -10.14 -11.25
C ASN A 207 -14.46 -11.15 -10.36
N PHE A 208 -13.35 -10.77 -9.75
CA PHE A 208 -12.54 -11.63 -8.89
C PHE A 208 -11.75 -10.80 -7.89
N THR A 209 -11.37 -11.43 -6.79
CA THR A 209 -10.54 -10.84 -5.73
C THR A 209 -9.33 -11.73 -5.51
N LEU A 210 -8.12 -11.21 -5.66
CA LEU A 210 -6.90 -11.91 -5.30
C LEU A 210 -6.58 -11.62 -3.83
N ILE A 211 -6.28 -12.67 -3.06
CA ILE A 211 -5.90 -12.52 -1.65
C ILE A 211 -4.64 -13.30 -1.37
N GLY A 212 -3.67 -12.60 -0.80
CA GLY A 212 -2.43 -13.14 -0.35
C GLY A 212 -2.54 -13.90 0.97
N LEU A 213 -1.91 -15.07 1.06
CA LEU A 213 -1.98 -15.90 2.27
C LEU A 213 -0.81 -15.73 3.24
N ASN A 214 0.04 -14.70 3.08
CA ASN A 214 1.26 -14.52 3.90
C ASN A 214 1.00 -14.60 5.41
N ARG A 215 0.03 -13.84 5.92
CA ARG A 215 -0.37 -13.81 7.34
C ARG A 215 -1.83 -14.15 7.57
N THR A 216 -2.50 -14.66 6.53
CA THR A 216 -3.94 -14.84 6.54
C THR A 216 -4.34 -16.30 6.71
N ASN A 217 -5.36 -16.53 7.53
CA ASN A 217 -5.98 -17.84 7.70
C ASN A 217 -6.89 -18.18 6.50
N LYS A 218 -6.50 -19.20 5.74
CA LYS A 218 -7.19 -19.67 4.52
C LYS A 218 -8.61 -20.15 4.81
N GLU A 219 -8.80 -20.87 5.90
CA GLU A 219 -10.08 -21.41 6.33
C GLU A 219 -11.04 -20.28 6.70
N THR A 220 -10.57 -19.27 7.43
CA THR A 220 -11.37 -18.09 7.78
C THR A 220 -11.80 -17.29 6.56
N ILE A 221 -10.93 -17.09 5.56
CA ILE A 221 -11.37 -16.46 4.30
C ILE A 221 -12.42 -17.33 3.60
N LYS A 222 -12.25 -18.65 3.54
CA LYS A 222 -13.25 -19.51 2.88
C LYS A 222 -14.61 -19.44 3.56
N GLU A 223 -14.65 -19.34 4.88
CA GLU A 223 -15.89 -19.30 5.66
C GLU A 223 -16.57 -17.92 5.64
N HIS A 224 -15.79 -16.84 5.69
CA HIS A 224 -16.33 -15.49 5.91
C HIS A 224 -16.01 -14.51 4.79
N GLY A 225 -15.07 -14.84 3.92
CA GLY A 225 -14.54 -13.95 2.88
C GLY A 225 -15.61 -13.44 1.94
N GLU A 226 -16.54 -14.28 1.48
CA GLU A 226 -17.54 -13.84 0.48
C GLU A 226 -18.43 -12.68 0.97
N ASN A 227 -18.65 -12.57 2.28
CA ASN A 227 -19.47 -11.51 2.87
C ASN A 227 -18.81 -10.12 2.80
N TRP A 228 -17.49 -10.08 2.67
CA TRP A 228 -16.67 -8.86 2.69
C TRP A 228 -15.96 -8.62 1.36
N LEU A 229 -15.42 -9.71 0.79
CA LEU A 229 -14.47 -9.73 -0.32
C LEU A 229 -15.12 -10.18 -1.63
N GLY A 230 -16.45 -10.36 -1.62
CA GLY A 230 -17.25 -10.66 -2.80
C GLY A 230 -17.08 -12.10 -3.26
N LYS A 231 -17.58 -12.41 -4.45
CA LYS A 231 -17.48 -13.75 -5.05
C LYS A 231 -16.17 -13.91 -5.80
N ASN A 232 -15.84 -15.17 -6.13
CA ASN A 232 -14.67 -15.52 -6.96
C ASN A 232 -13.35 -15.09 -6.31
N ILE A 233 -13.20 -15.41 -5.03
CA ILE A 233 -11.97 -15.19 -4.27
C ILE A 233 -10.92 -16.20 -4.74
N ILE A 234 -9.77 -15.69 -5.17
CA ILE A 234 -8.60 -16.47 -5.56
C ILE A 234 -7.55 -16.31 -4.46
N LEU A 235 -7.27 -17.40 -3.76
CA LEU A 235 -6.27 -17.43 -2.70
C LEU A 235 -4.90 -17.77 -3.29
N LEU A 236 -3.94 -16.87 -3.10
CA LEU A 236 -2.58 -17.02 -3.61
C LEU A 236 -1.63 -17.37 -2.47
N GLU A 237 -1.03 -18.55 -2.57
CA GLU A 237 0.06 -19.03 -1.74
C GLU A 237 1.22 -19.48 -2.64
N SER A 238 2.44 -19.17 -2.22
CA SER A 238 3.65 -19.83 -2.70
C SER A 238 4.03 -20.89 -1.69
N LYS A 239 4.33 -22.11 -2.17
CA LYS A 239 4.77 -23.21 -1.33
C LYS A 239 6.28 -23.23 -1.14
N SER A 240 6.98 -22.19 -1.58
CA SER A 240 8.42 -22.05 -1.36
C SER A 240 8.69 -21.77 0.13
N THR A 241 8.54 -22.82 0.95
CA THR A 241 8.81 -22.87 2.39
C THR A 241 10.25 -22.52 2.73
N ASP A 242 11.12 -22.55 1.74
CA ASP A 242 12.54 -22.36 1.93
C ASP A 242 12.91 -20.88 2.08
N LEU A 243 12.17 -19.91 1.51
CA LEU A 243 12.54 -18.48 1.64
C LEU A 243 12.66 -17.99 3.10
N HIS A 244 11.89 -18.57 4.03
CA HIS A 244 11.90 -18.26 5.48
C HIS A 244 13.01 -18.96 6.25
N LEU A 245 13.48 -20.09 5.73
CA LEU A 245 14.52 -20.88 6.37
C LEU A 245 15.91 -20.33 6.10
N PHE A 246 16.08 -19.40 5.14
CA PHE A 246 17.41 -18.95 4.78
C PHE A 246 17.94 -17.76 5.60
N TRP A 247 17.22 -16.66 5.89
CA TRP A 247 17.84 -15.49 6.60
C TRP A 247 16.97 -14.64 7.54
N PRO A 248 16.36 -15.18 8.61
CA PRO A 248 16.03 -14.33 9.75
C PRO A 248 17.32 -13.86 10.47
N GLU A 249 18.39 -14.65 10.36
CA GLU A 249 19.67 -14.40 11.02
C GLU A 249 20.67 -13.73 10.09
N CYS A 250 21.45 -12.81 10.67
CA CYS A 250 22.55 -12.12 10.04
C CYS A 250 23.56 -13.09 9.41
N ARG A 251 23.77 -13.02 8.08
CA ARG A 251 24.85 -13.75 7.42
C ARG A 251 26.06 -12.83 7.21
N SER A 252 27.13 -13.08 7.95
CA SER A 252 28.40 -12.38 7.71
C SER A 252 29.00 -12.82 6.38
N THR A 253 29.43 -11.87 5.57
CA THR A 253 30.07 -12.10 4.28
C THR A 253 31.47 -11.49 4.25
N SER A 254 32.24 -11.86 3.25
CA SER A 254 33.64 -11.48 3.11
C SER A 254 33.88 -9.99 2.82
N ASP A 255 32.84 -9.24 2.43
CA ASP A 255 32.86 -7.75 2.38
C ASP A 255 32.75 -7.09 3.77
N GLY A 256 32.64 -7.88 4.84
CA GLY A 256 32.55 -7.42 6.22
C GLY A 256 31.16 -6.94 6.62
N TYR A 257 30.13 -7.24 5.82
CA TYR A 257 28.74 -6.92 6.13
C TYR A 257 28.00 -8.12 6.76
N CYS A 258 27.10 -7.77 7.66
CA CYS A 258 26.01 -8.61 8.13
C CYS A 258 24.84 -8.49 7.15
N ASN A 259 24.59 -9.49 6.31
CA ASN A 259 23.50 -9.44 5.35
C ASN A 259 22.19 -9.91 6.01
N LYS A 260 21.13 -9.13 5.81
CA LYS A 260 19.77 -9.41 6.25
C LYS A 260 18.81 -9.18 5.10
N TYR A 261 17.84 -10.08 4.97
CA TYR A 261 16.74 -9.93 4.03
C TYR A 261 15.46 -9.83 4.84
N GLU A 262 14.82 -8.67 4.84
CA GLU A 262 13.72 -8.41 5.78
C GLU A 262 12.39 -9.05 5.37
N ALA A 263 12.30 -9.74 4.23
CA ALA A 263 11.00 -10.19 3.73
C ALA A 263 10.36 -11.26 4.63
N SER A 264 9.42 -10.83 5.47
CA SER A 264 8.59 -11.70 6.33
C SER A 264 7.43 -12.34 5.55
N ALA A 265 7.72 -12.80 4.34
CA ALA A 265 6.75 -13.34 3.39
C ALA A 265 6.46 -14.85 3.59
N GLU A 266 6.12 -15.30 4.81
CA GLU A 266 5.92 -16.72 5.22
C GLU A 266 5.33 -17.65 4.15
N ARG A 267 4.38 -17.15 3.36
CA ARG A 267 3.64 -17.95 2.35
C ARG A 267 3.54 -17.27 0.98
N GLN A 268 4.42 -16.32 0.69
CA GLN A 268 4.43 -15.54 -0.56
C GLN A 268 5.85 -15.28 -1.06
N ALA A 269 5.99 -14.91 -2.34
CA ALA A 269 7.30 -14.58 -2.91
C ALA A 269 7.85 -13.24 -2.38
N VAL A 270 6.96 -12.28 -2.18
CA VAL A 270 7.23 -10.94 -1.61
C VAL A 270 6.15 -10.67 -0.56
N PHE A 271 6.44 -9.77 0.38
CA PHE A 271 5.66 -9.56 1.60
C PHE A 271 4.15 -9.37 1.37
N HIS A 272 3.79 -8.54 0.38
CA HIS A 272 2.41 -8.25 -0.03
C HIS A 272 2.22 -8.49 -1.53
N LEU A 273 1.00 -8.85 -1.96
CA LEU A 273 0.66 -9.03 -3.37
C LEU A 273 0.89 -7.77 -4.20
N ASP A 274 0.52 -6.60 -3.68
CA ASP A 274 0.66 -5.31 -4.38
C ASP A 274 2.13 -4.89 -4.60
N LEU A 275 3.09 -5.62 -4.03
CA LEU A 275 4.52 -5.43 -4.28
C LEU A 275 5.03 -6.25 -5.49
N PHE A 276 4.24 -7.16 -6.06
CA PHE A 276 4.68 -7.94 -7.23
C PHE A 276 3.56 -8.32 -8.20
N ILE A 277 2.32 -7.94 -7.94
CA ILE A 277 1.17 -8.09 -8.84
C ILE A 277 0.43 -6.76 -8.90
N THR A 278 0.14 -6.29 -10.11
CA THR A 278 -0.73 -5.14 -10.38
C THR A 278 -1.80 -5.53 -11.37
N LEU A 279 -3.04 -5.09 -11.15
CA LEU A 279 -4.10 -5.22 -12.15
C LEU A 279 -4.06 -4.02 -13.10
N ALA A 280 -4.05 -4.27 -14.41
CA ALA A 280 -4.00 -3.25 -15.47
C ALA A 280 -5.29 -3.22 -16.32
N GLY A 281 -6.41 -3.61 -15.71
CA GLY A 281 -7.72 -3.63 -16.34
C GLY A 281 -7.78 -4.57 -17.55
N LYS A 282 -8.47 -4.18 -18.64
CA LYS A 282 -8.61 -5.01 -19.84
C LYS A 282 -7.78 -4.55 -21.04
N ASN A 283 -7.35 -5.50 -21.88
CA ASN A 283 -6.93 -5.16 -23.25
C ASN A 283 -8.13 -5.00 -24.19
N LYS A 284 -7.84 -4.73 -25.47
CA LYS A 284 -8.84 -4.56 -26.53
C LYS A 284 -9.63 -5.85 -26.78
N GLU A 285 -9.03 -7.00 -26.50
CA GLU A 285 -9.63 -8.34 -26.58
C GLU A 285 -10.49 -8.69 -25.35
N GLY A 286 -10.60 -7.79 -24.37
CA GLY A 286 -11.40 -7.97 -23.16
C GLY A 286 -10.79 -8.89 -22.09
N GLN A 287 -9.53 -9.27 -22.25
CA GLN A 287 -8.74 -10.06 -21.30
C GLN A 287 -8.27 -9.17 -20.16
N GLU A 288 -8.40 -9.65 -18.91
CA GLU A 288 -7.81 -9.01 -17.74
C GLU A 288 -6.27 -9.04 -17.84
N ILE A 289 -5.61 -7.90 -17.67
CA ILE A 289 -4.17 -7.76 -17.69
C ILE A 289 -3.64 -7.77 -16.26
N LEU A 290 -2.73 -8.70 -15.98
CA LEU A 290 -2.00 -8.78 -14.73
C LEU A 290 -0.53 -8.53 -15.01
N VAL A 291 0.02 -7.47 -14.43
CA VAL A 291 1.44 -7.14 -14.49
C VAL A 291 2.10 -7.78 -13.27
N ILE A 292 3.05 -8.68 -13.48
CA ILE A 292 3.68 -9.46 -12.40
C ILE A 292 5.18 -9.27 -12.44
N GLY A 293 5.77 -8.91 -11.30
CA GLY A 293 7.19 -8.65 -11.12
C GLY A 293 8.08 -9.85 -11.44
N GLU A 294 9.16 -9.60 -12.16
CA GLU A 294 10.22 -10.54 -12.52
C GLU A 294 11.48 -10.19 -11.73
N PRO A 295 11.92 -11.06 -10.79
CA PRO A 295 13.08 -10.78 -9.96
C PRO A 295 14.33 -10.58 -10.82
N VAL A 296 14.98 -9.42 -10.66
CA VAL A 296 16.24 -9.08 -11.34
C VAL A 296 17.21 -8.42 -10.36
N ILE A 297 18.47 -8.27 -10.76
CA ILE A 297 19.49 -7.63 -9.93
C ILE A 297 19.44 -6.12 -10.20
N GLY A 298 19.21 -5.32 -9.15
CA GLY A 298 19.00 -3.88 -9.22
C GLY A 298 20.25 -3.01 -9.11
N PHE A 299 21.43 -3.62 -9.16
CA PHE A 299 22.71 -2.94 -8.97
C PHE A 299 23.81 -3.68 -9.75
N SER A 300 24.91 -2.97 -9.99
CA SER A 300 26.05 -3.48 -10.72
C SER A 300 26.82 -4.54 -9.91
N ILE A 301 26.94 -5.75 -10.45
CA ILE A 301 27.85 -6.78 -9.96
C ILE A 301 29.15 -6.69 -10.76
N THR A 302 30.25 -6.44 -10.08
CA THR A 302 31.59 -6.36 -10.67
C THR A 302 32.37 -7.65 -10.46
N ASP A 303 33.50 -7.80 -11.16
CA ASP A 303 34.42 -8.92 -10.95
C ASP A 303 34.94 -8.97 -9.50
N ASP A 304 35.14 -7.80 -8.89
CA ASP A 304 35.57 -7.64 -7.49
C ASP A 304 34.47 -7.91 -6.46
N THR A 305 33.21 -8.06 -6.88
CA THR A 305 32.13 -8.41 -5.95
C THR A 305 32.41 -9.80 -5.36
N PRO A 306 32.42 -9.95 -4.02
CA PRO A 306 32.82 -11.22 -3.42
C PRO A 306 31.94 -12.40 -3.83
N PHE A 307 32.57 -13.57 -3.92
CA PHE A 307 31.90 -14.79 -4.38
C PHE A 307 30.70 -15.17 -3.51
N ASP A 308 30.82 -15.06 -2.19
CA ASP A 308 29.74 -15.36 -1.25
C ASP A 308 28.55 -14.39 -1.40
N ILE A 309 28.78 -13.13 -1.77
CA ILE A 309 27.74 -12.17 -2.14
C ILE A 309 27.09 -12.53 -3.48
N LYS A 310 27.87 -12.92 -4.49
CA LYS A 310 27.32 -13.36 -5.79
C LYS A 310 26.38 -14.56 -5.63
N GLU A 311 26.79 -15.56 -4.86
CA GLU A 311 25.95 -16.74 -4.56
C GLU A 311 24.73 -16.35 -3.71
N LEU A 312 24.89 -15.46 -2.72
CA LEU A 312 23.78 -14.90 -1.94
C LEU A 312 22.69 -14.32 -2.84
N ILE A 313 23.07 -13.43 -3.76
CA ILE A 313 22.13 -12.75 -4.68
C ILE A 313 21.47 -13.76 -5.62
N LYS A 314 22.26 -14.66 -6.19
CA LYS A 314 21.76 -15.71 -7.09
C LYS A 314 20.72 -16.59 -6.41
N ASP A 315 20.95 -16.97 -5.15
CA ASP A 315 20.00 -17.75 -4.37
C ASP A 315 18.68 -17.00 -4.15
N VAL A 316 18.73 -15.71 -3.76
CA VAL A 316 17.53 -14.88 -3.58
C VAL A 316 16.73 -14.77 -4.88
N ILE A 317 17.40 -14.44 -5.98
CA ILE A 317 16.76 -14.29 -7.29
C ILE A 317 16.11 -15.62 -7.72
N THR A 318 16.83 -16.73 -7.59
CA THR A 318 16.34 -18.05 -7.98
C THR A 318 15.12 -18.47 -7.17
N GLN A 319 15.18 -18.34 -5.84
CA GLN A 319 14.10 -18.72 -4.94
C GLN A 319 12.86 -17.83 -5.15
N THR A 320 13.05 -16.51 -5.26
CA THR A 320 11.95 -15.57 -5.49
C THR A 320 11.30 -15.82 -6.86
N THR A 321 12.11 -16.10 -7.89
CA THR A 321 11.60 -16.44 -9.23
C THR A 321 10.74 -17.70 -9.16
N ARG A 322 11.22 -18.76 -8.51
CA ARG A 322 10.44 -19.99 -8.33
C ARG A 322 9.12 -19.72 -7.60
N ALA A 323 9.15 -18.95 -6.51
CA ALA A 323 7.96 -18.60 -5.74
C ALA A 323 6.92 -17.80 -6.56
N ILE A 324 7.39 -16.89 -7.42
CA ILE A 324 6.53 -16.14 -8.34
C ILE A 324 5.94 -17.05 -9.42
N GLU A 325 6.73 -17.95 -10.01
CA GLU A 325 6.23 -18.90 -11.02
C GLU A 325 5.20 -19.88 -10.45
N GLU A 326 5.38 -20.36 -9.21
CA GLU A 326 4.38 -21.16 -8.50
C GLU A 326 3.08 -20.34 -8.29
N THR A 327 3.20 -19.07 -7.92
CA THR A 327 2.06 -18.16 -7.77
C THR A 327 1.34 -17.95 -9.12
N ILE A 328 2.08 -17.72 -10.20
CA ILE A 328 1.56 -17.59 -11.57
C ILE A 328 0.84 -18.85 -12.00
N PHE A 329 1.40 -20.03 -11.73
CA PHE A 329 0.78 -21.31 -12.06
C PHE A 329 -0.57 -21.48 -11.36
N HIS A 330 -0.63 -21.21 -10.05
CA HIS A 330 -1.88 -21.22 -9.28
C HIS A 330 -2.90 -20.21 -9.82
N LEU A 331 -2.47 -18.97 -10.03
CA LEU A 331 -3.31 -17.89 -10.56
C LEU A 331 -3.91 -18.23 -11.92
N LYS A 332 -3.09 -18.74 -12.86
CA LYS A 332 -3.55 -19.20 -14.18
C LYS A 332 -4.61 -20.28 -14.07
N ARG A 333 -4.45 -21.24 -13.15
CA ARG A 333 -5.43 -22.31 -12.90
C ARG A 333 -6.74 -21.73 -12.40
N GLU A 334 -6.71 -20.89 -11.37
CA GLU A 334 -7.93 -20.34 -10.78
C GLU A 334 -8.68 -19.40 -11.72
N LEU A 335 -7.98 -18.54 -12.47
CA LEU A 335 -8.61 -17.68 -13.49
C LEU A 335 -9.28 -18.50 -14.60
N ARG A 336 -8.67 -19.61 -15.04
CA ARG A 336 -9.28 -20.53 -16.02
C ARG A 336 -10.51 -21.22 -15.46
N ASN A 337 -10.46 -21.68 -14.21
CA ASN A 337 -11.61 -22.30 -13.54
C ASN A 337 -12.81 -21.35 -13.47
N LEU A 338 -12.54 -20.05 -13.30
CA LEU A 338 -13.54 -18.99 -13.29
C LEU A 338 -13.94 -18.50 -14.69
N SER A 339 -13.37 -19.08 -15.75
CA SER A 339 -13.56 -18.64 -17.15
C SER A 339 -13.26 -17.15 -17.37
N ILE A 340 -12.30 -16.61 -16.62
CA ILE A 340 -11.87 -15.22 -16.76
C ILE A 340 -10.77 -15.19 -17.82
N PRO A 341 -10.97 -14.53 -18.98
CA PRO A 341 -9.91 -14.36 -19.95
C PRO A 341 -8.85 -13.42 -19.39
N PHE A 342 -7.57 -13.79 -19.49
CA PHE A 342 -6.48 -13.00 -18.94
C PHE A 342 -5.22 -13.05 -19.81
N LYS A 343 -4.34 -12.07 -19.60
CA LYS A 343 -2.96 -12.03 -20.11
C LYS A 343 -2.04 -11.58 -18.98
N ILE A 344 -0.93 -12.28 -18.82
CA ILE A 344 0.11 -11.92 -17.85
C ILE A 344 1.22 -11.19 -18.60
N ILE A 345 1.65 -10.05 -18.05
CA ILE A 345 2.77 -9.23 -18.51
C ILE A 345 3.81 -9.25 -17.39
N ARG A 346 5.10 -9.32 -17.76
CA ARG A 346 6.21 -9.33 -16.80
C ARG A 346 6.87 -7.96 -16.79
N ASN A 347 7.09 -7.40 -15.61
CA ASN A 347 7.85 -6.17 -15.41
C ASN A 347 9.02 -6.44 -14.47
N HIS A 348 10.08 -5.64 -14.52
CA HIS A 348 11.23 -5.88 -13.63
C HIS A 348 10.89 -5.58 -12.17
N LEU A 349 11.33 -6.47 -11.28
CA LEU A 349 11.30 -6.34 -9.82
C LEU A 349 12.74 -6.42 -9.31
N PRO A 350 13.48 -5.29 -9.28
CA PRO A 350 14.90 -5.30 -8.95
C PRO A 350 15.15 -5.51 -7.45
N LEU A 351 16.07 -6.43 -7.14
CA LEU A 351 16.66 -6.59 -5.81
C LEU A 351 17.72 -5.50 -5.62
N THR A 352 17.58 -4.70 -4.57
CA THR A 352 18.54 -3.68 -4.18
C THR A 352 18.87 -3.81 -2.70
N TYR A 353 19.69 -2.91 -2.17
CA TYR A 353 20.07 -2.92 -0.77
C TYR A 353 20.29 -1.52 -0.20
N TYR A 354 20.31 -1.46 1.12
CA TYR A 354 20.80 -0.31 1.89
C TYR A 354 21.69 -0.80 3.03
N ASP A 355 22.69 0.00 3.39
CA ASP A 355 23.60 -0.36 4.48
C ASP A 355 23.35 0.52 5.71
N GLU A 356 23.33 -0.09 6.89
CA GLU A 356 23.25 0.58 8.18
C GLU A 356 24.42 0.19 9.08
N ARG A 357 24.73 1.05 10.05
CA ARG A 357 25.70 0.73 11.09
C ARG A 357 25.03 0.68 12.46
N ILE A 358 24.90 -0.53 13.01
CA ILE A 358 24.32 -0.80 14.33
C ILE A 358 25.45 -1.31 15.23
N ASP A 359 25.72 -0.63 16.35
CA ASP A 359 26.72 -1.03 17.34
C ASP A 359 28.09 -1.42 16.74
N HIS A 360 28.58 -0.59 15.81
CA HIS A 360 29.82 -0.76 15.03
C HIS A 360 29.80 -1.85 13.95
N GLN A 361 28.82 -2.75 13.95
CA GLN A 361 28.60 -3.73 12.89
C GLN A 361 27.97 -3.06 11.67
N LYS A 362 28.51 -3.36 10.48
CA LYS A 362 27.89 -2.97 9.22
C LYS A 362 26.85 -4.02 8.85
N THR A 363 25.62 -3.60 8.59
CA THR A 363 24.53 -4.47 8.20
C THR A 363 24.02 -4.05 6.84
N ARG A 364 23.93 -4.98 5.90
CA ARG A 364 23.32 -4.79 4.58
C ARG A 364 21.92 -5.38 4.61
N TYR A 365 20.94 -4.56 4.30
CA TYR A 365 19.54 -4.94 4.20
C TYR A 365 19.12 -5.01 2.75
N TRP A 366 18.64 -6.18 2.34
CA TRP A 366 18.19 -6.46 0.98
C TRP A 366 16.68 -6.23 0.86
N CYS A 367 16.25 -5.52 -0.19
CA CYS A 367 14.85 -5.17 -0.43
C CYS A 367 14.51 -5.12 -1.93
N TRP A 368 13.21 -5.17 -2.25
CA TRP A 368 12.73 -5.08 -3.63
C TRP A 368 12.26 -3.68 -3.97
N ALA A 369 12.75 -3.14 -5.08
CA ALA A 369 12.23 -1.93 -5.71
C ALA A 369 10.96 -2.28 -6.52
N SER A 370 9.78 -2.16 -5.90
CA SER A 370 8.53 -2.60 -6.50
C SER A 370 7.84 -1.54 -7.36
N TYR A 371 7.98 -1.66 -8.67
CA TYR A 371 7.19 -0.89 -9.64
C TYR A 371 5.72 -1.33 -9.74
N ASN A 372 5.39 -2.52 -9.21
CA ASN A 372 4.02 -3.01 -9.15
C ASN A 372 3.17 -2.22 -8.15
N ASN A 373 3.82 -1.60 -7.15
CA ASN A 373 3.16 -0.83 -6.10
C ASN A 373 2.78 0.58 -6.58
N CYS A 374 1.91 0.63 -7.58
CA CYS A 374 1.51 1.82 -8.32
C CYS A 374 0.00 2.06 -8.24
N LEU A 375 -0.44 3.27 -8.59
CA LEU A 375 -1.87 3.61 -8.67
C LEU A 375 -2.33 3.50 -10.12
N VAL A 376 -3.35 2.69 -10.36
CA VAL A 376 -3.89 2.45 -11.72
C VAL A 376 -5.32 2.97 -11.83
N GLU A 377 -5.61 3.67 -12.92
CA GLU A 377 -6.95 4.05 -13.35
C GLU A 377 -7.23 3.47 -14.74
N HIS A 378 -8.37 2.78 -14.87
CA HIS A 378 -8.91 2.32 -16.14
C HIS A 378 -10.41 2.61 -16.16
N TYR A 379 -10.83 3.59 -16.96
CA TYR A 379 -12.24 4.01 -17.00
C TYR A 379 -12.66 4.50 -18.39
N TYR A 380 -13.98 4.61 -18.59
CA TYR A 380 -14.55 5.20 -19.79
C TYR A 380 -14.92 6.65 -19.49
N ASP A 381 -14.29 7.59 -20.19
CA ASP A 381 -14.63 9.00 -20.12
C ASP A 381 -15.72 9.31 -21.15
N ASN A 382 -16.93 9.59 -20.65
CA ASN A 382 -18.09 9.96 -21.46
C ASN A 382 -18.37 11.47 -21.42
N SER A 383 -17.47 12.28 -20.85
CA SER A 383 -17.70 13.72 -20.69
C SER A 383 -17.52 14.53 -21.98
N GLY A 384 -16.83 13.96 -22.97
CA GLY A 384 -16.57 14.58 -24.29
C GLY A 384 -17.52 14.11 -25.39
N LEU A 385 -17.34 14.70 -26.59
CA LEU A 385 -18.07 14.30 -27.81
C LEU A 385 -17.68 12.91 -28.32
N ASP A 386 -16.51 12.41 -27.93
CA ASP A 386 -15.98 11.11 -28.33
C ASP A 386 -15.62 10.29 -27.08
N PRO A 387 -16.48 9.35 -26.66
CA PRO A 387 -16.22 8.47 -25.53
C PRO A 387 -14.92 7.70 -25.72
N ARG A 388 -14.03 7.76 -24.74
CA ARG A 388 -12.73 7.08 -24.81
C ARG A 388 -12.39 6.32 -23.55
N VAL A 389 -11.59 5.28 -23.71
CA VAL A 389 -10.97 4.59 -22.58
C VAL A 389 -9.78 5.41 -22.12
N VAL A 390 -9.79 5.83 -20.85
CA VAL A 390 -8.67 6.48 -20.19
C VAL A 390 -7.93 5.45 -19.36
N LYS A 391 -6.61 5.43 -19.52
CA LYS A 391 -5.68 4.54 -18.83
C LYS A 391 -4.56 5.39 -18.24
N ASN A 392 -4.52 5.53 -16.93
CA ASN A 392 -3.47 6.27 -16.23
C ASN A 392 -2.78 5.36 -15.22
N VAL A 393 -1.47 5.50 -15.10
CA VAL A 393 -0.71 4.83 -14.04
C VAL A 393 0.28 5.81 -13.41
N ILE A 394 0.30 5.86 -12.08
CA ILE A 394 1.24 6.66 -11.32
C ILE A 394 2.16 5.68 -10.61
N MET A 395 3.45 5.79 -10.85
CA MET A 395 4.44 4.80 -10.45
C MET A 395 5.52 5.42 -9.57
N PRO A 396 6.05 4.66 -8.60
CA PRO A 396 7.25 5.08 -7.89
C PRO A 396 8.44 5.14 -8.86
N SER A 397 9.45 5.96 -8.54
CA SER A 397 10.78 5.87 -9.16
C SER A 397 11.82 5.66 -8.08
N TYR A 398 12.90 4.98 -8.46
CA TYR A 398 13.96 4.58 -7.53
C TYR A 398 15.35 5.05 -7.99
N GLY A 399 15.53 5.41 -9.26
CA GLY A 399 16.81 5.86 -9.81
C GLY A 399 16.85 7.32 -10.27
N ILE A 400 15.70 7.97 -10.53
CA ILE A 400 15.65 9.32 -11.13
C ILE A 400 16.23 10.43 -10.21
N ASN A 401 16.09 10.31 -8.89
CA ASN A 401 16.56 11.31 -7.92
C ASN A 401 17.39 10.68 -6.78
N SER A 402 18.05 9.56 -7.07
CA SER A 402 18.81 8.78 -6.08
C SER A 402 20.20 9.32 -5.76
N ASP A 403 20.52 10.56 -6.12
CA ASP A 403 21.78 11.21 -5.70
C ASP A 403 21.72 11.65 -4.22
N TYR A 404 21.55 10.67 -3.33
CA TYR A 404 21.79 10.82 -1.90
C TYR A 404 23.29 10.85 -1.58
N SER A 405 24.16 10.50 -2.54
CA SER A 405 25.61 10.49 -2.38
C SER A 405 26.18 11.89 -2.06
N SER A 406 25.49 12.95 -2.50
CA SER A 406 25.91 14.34 -2.33
C SER A 406 25.28 15.07 -1.13
N LYS A 407 24.20 14.54 -0.54
CA LYS A 407 23.55 15.14 0.64
C LYS A 407 24.06 14.49 1.92
N LYS A 408 25.04 15.15 2.57
CA LYS A 408 25.59 14.88 3.92
C LYS A 408 24.73 13.93 4.79
N CYS A 409 24.98 12.62 4.65
CA CYS A 409 24.74 11.62 5.70
C CYS A 409 25.86 11.68 6.75
N ALA A 410 26.32 12.90 7.08
CA ALA A 410 27.33 13.10 8.10
C ALA A 410 26.73 12.95 9.51
N GLU A 411 25.40 13.01 9.64
CA GLU A 411 24.68 12.94 10.92
C GLU A 411 23.98 11.60 11.15
N THR A 412 23.51 10.93 10.10
CA THR A 412 22.95 9.58 10.19
C THR A 412 24.06 8.57 9.91
N ARG A 413 24.28 7.59 10.79
CA ARG A 413 25.35 6.57 10.69
C ARG A 413 25.14 5.56 9.54
N GLU A 414 24.49 5.98 8.46
CA GLU A 414 23.99 5.16 7.36
C GLU A 414 24.85 5.39 6.11
N LEU A 415 25.23 4.30 5.44
CA LEU A 415 25.95 4.34 4.16
C LEU A 415 24.96 3.88 3.09
N TYR A 416 24.61 4.76 2.15
CA TYR A 416 23.62 4.43 1.13
C TYR A 416 24.27 3.73 -0.07
N GLY A 417 23.59 2.74 -0.63
CA GLY A 417 23.91 2.23 -1.96
C GLY A 417 23.60 3.30 -3.01
N SER A 418 24.38 3.36 -4.09
CA SER A 418 24.03 4.20 -5.24
C SER A 418 22.86 3.56 -5.97
N TRP A 419 21.64 4.04 -5.70
CA TRP A 419 20.44 3.53 -6.39
C TRP A 419 20.27 4.10 -7.81
N THR A 420 21.30 4.78 -8.34
CA THR A 420 21.33 5.27 -9.72
C THR A 420 21.18 4.14 -10.74
N ASP A 421 21.64 2.93 -10.40
CA ASP A 421 21.49 1.75 -11.24
C ASP A 421 20.01 1.37 -11.45
N LEU A 422 19.11 1.83 -10.58
CA LEU A 422 17.67 1.62 -10.73
C LEU A 422 17.03 2.50 -11.82
N HIS A 423 17.74 3.51 -12.33
CA HIS A 423 17.19 4.43 -13.32
C HIS A 423 16.80 3.71 -14.63
N ILE A 424 17.57 2.70 -15.04
CA ILE A 424 17.23 1.89 -16.21
C ILE A 424 15.90 1.16 -16.01
N TYR A 425 15.62 0.71 -14.79
CA TYR A 425 14.38 0.02 -14.46
C TYR A 425 13.20 1.00 -14.35
N ASP A 426 13.42 2.26 -13.94
CA ASP A 426 12.38 3.29 -14.00
C ASP A 426 11.89 3.48 -15.44
N LEU A 427 12.83 3.62 -16.39
CA LEU A 427 12.52 3.81 -17.80
C LEU A 427 11.90 2.57 -18.44
N GLN A 428 12.42 1.37 -18.15
CA GLN A 428 11.87 0.13 -18.69
C GLN A 428 10.44 -0.14 -18.20
N ASN A 429 10.16 0.11 -16.93
CA ASN A 429 8.80 -0.04 -16.41
C ASN A 429 7.87 1.03 -16.99
N GLN A 430 8.34 2.28 -17.16
CA GLN A 430 7.57 3.31 -17.87
C GLN A 430 7.20 2.85 -19.28
N TRP A 431 8.17 2.43 -20.08
CA TRP A 431 7.93 1.97 -21.46
C TRP A 431 6.96 0.79 -21.54
N LEU A 432 7.05 -0.15 -20.60
CA LEU A 432 6.11 -1.28 -20.52
C LEU A 432 4.66 -0.80 -20.35
N TRP A 433 4.42 0.15 -19.44
CA TRP A 433 3.07 0.67 -19.22
C TRP A 433 2.58 1.52 -20.40
N GLU A 434 3.46 2.31 -21.02
CA GLU A 434 3.17 3.05 -22.26
C GLU A 434 2.76 2.09 -23.39
N ASP A 435 3.42 0.94 -23.55
CA ASP A 435 3.06 -0.11 -24.52
C ASP A 435 1.68 -0.74 -24.24
N LEU A 436 1.29 -0.82 -22.96
CA LEU A 436 -0.07 -1.23 -22.55
C LEU A 436 -1.15 -0.16 -22.84
N GLY A 437 -0.72 1.01 -23.35
CA GLY A 437 -1.55 2.14 -23.71
C GLY A 437 -1.91 3.04 -22.53
N TYR A 438 -1.09 3.05 -21.48
CA TYR A 438 -1.27 3.93 -20.33
C TYR A 438 -0.54 5.26 -20.52
N GLU A 439 -1.14 6.34 -20.04
CA GLU A 439 -0.41 7.55 -19.67
C GLU A 439 0.34 7.29 -18.36
N VAL A 440 1.66 7.40 -18.39
CA VAL A 440 2.52 7.06 -17.25
C VAL A 440 3.04 8.31 -16.57
N THR A 441 2.82 8.39 -15.26
CA THR A 441 3.41 9.41 -14.40
C THR A 441 4.41 8.76 -13.45
N LEU A 442 5.71 8.96 -13.71
CA LEU A 442 6.77 8.61 -12.77
C LEU A 442 6.86 9.68 -11.67
N MET A 443 6.68 9.26 -10.42
CA MET A 443 6.88 10.09 -9.25
C MET A 443 8.37 10.41 -9.12
N ARG A 444 8.72 11.68 -8.97
CA ARG A 444 10.09 12.18 -8.89
C ARG A 444 10.67 12.09 -7.48
N GLN A 445 9.86 12.02 -6.43
CA GLN A 445 10.39 11.75 -5.10
C GLN A 445 11.19 10.45 -5.08
N ASP A 446 12.22 10.41 -4.23
CA ASP A 446 12.96 9.19 -3.97
C ASP A 446 12.12 8.24 -3.13
N TYR A 447 11.77 7.06 -3.68
CA TYR A 447 11.03 6.02 -2.97
C TYR A 447 11.92 5.01 -2.24
N ASN A 448 13.23 5.08 -2.41
CA ASN A 448 14.15 4.16 -1.75
C ASN A 448 14.03 4.18 -0.22
N PRO A 449 13.77 5.33 0.43
CA PRO A 449 13.51 5.32 1.85
C PRO A 449 12.28 4.46 2.23
N PHE A 450 11.21 4.43 1.44
CA PHE A 450 10.01 3.63 1.74
C PHE A 450 10.23 2.12 1.55
N ILE A 451 11.03 1.69 0.56
CA ILE A 451 11.30 0.26 0.35
C ILE A 451 12.16 -0.34 1.46
N ARG A 452 12.89 0.47 2.25
CA ARG A 452 13.55 0.03 3.50
C ARG A 452 12.57 -0.57 4.50
N ARG A 453 11.29 -0.21 4.38
CA ARG A 453 10.20 -0.71 5.21
C ARG A 453 9.20 -1.55 4.41
N GLN A 454 9.63 -2.07 3.27
CA GLN A 454 8.84 -2.96 2.41
C GLN A 454 7.56 -2.33 1.86
N GLY A 455 7.56 -1.02 1.66
CA GLY A 455 6.42 -0.32 1.07
C GLY A 455 6.85 0.63 -0.04
N SER A 456 5.87 1.07 -0.82
CA SER A 456 6.05 2.05 -1.89
C SER A 456 4.73 2.79 -2.12
N LEU A 457 4.53 3.43 -3.28
CA LEU A 457 3.44 4.36 -3.55
C LEU A 457 2.05 3.83 -3.18
N ASN A 458 1.65 2.65 -3.65
CA ASN A 458 0.32 2.11 -3.33
C ASN A 458 0.17 1.84 -1.82
N CYS A 459 1.20 1.32 -1.15
CA CYS A 459 1.17 1.08 0.29
C CYS A 459 0.90 2.36 1.12
N LEU A 460 1.37 3.52 0.63
CA LEU A 460 1.23 4.81 1.31
C LEU A 460 -0.17 5.43 1.16
N THR A 461 -1.04 4.84 0.34
CA THR A 461 -2.34 5.39 -0.05
C THR A 461 -3.45 4.39 0.21
N ASN A 462 -4.69 4.85 0.41
CA ASN A 462 -5.86 3.97 0.41
C ASN A 462 -6.99 4.60 -0.40
N CYS A 463 -7.34 3.99 -1.53
CA CYS A 463 -8.40 4.47 -2.42
C CYS A 463 -9.77 4.01 -1.92
N ILE A 464 -10.57 4.92 -1.37
CA ILE A 464 -11.86 4.60 -0.77
C ILE A 464 -13.06 4.87 -1.67
N GLU A 465 -12.84 5.52 -2.83
CA GLU A 465 -13.90 5.80 -3.80
C GLU A 465 -13.36 5.89 -5.23
N ARG A 466 -14.11 5.33 -6.18
CA ARG A 466 -13.88 5.44 -7.63
C ARG A 466 -15.17 5.76 -8.39
N GLU A 467 -15.03 6.38 -9.57
CA GLU A 467 -16.12 6.62 -10.53
C GLU A 467 -16.68 5.35 -11.17
#